data_AF-A0A512HBL6-F1
#
_entry.id   AF-A0A512HBL6-F1
#
_cell.length_a   1.000
_cell.length_b   1.000
_cell.length_c   1.000
_cell.angle_alpha   90.00
_cell.angle_beta   90.00
_cell.angle_gamma   90.00
#
_symmetry.space_group_name_H-M   'P 1'
#
loop_
_entity.id
_entity.type
_entity.pdbx_description
1 polymer ?
#
loop_
_entity_poly.entity_id
_entity_poly.type
_entity_poly.pdbx_seq_one_letter_code
_entity_poly.pdbx_strand_id
1 'polypeptide(L)'
;MNDQPATETKTAPAAKRRAKAAATKAPATKAPAPAPEAAASPAPAPEAAPAEAAAPAPEAAPAPAPAPAPVAAPAPAPEPALPMNDAQKRRLMLIIYALYGASVFTFGVSAIAAYVLYIRKKRDVFAGTIWESHVTWLDRTFLFSAGAAVVGVVLSFAVGGLIVVLALAYLMYRTVKGFLAYDETKAIDTPNAYY
;
A
#
# COMPACT_ATOMS: atom_id res chain seq x y z
N MET A 1 2.97 -13.55 82.50
CA MET A 1 2.52 -14.63 81.59
C MET A 1 2.16 -13.94 80.27
N ASN A 2 2.99 -13.89 79.24
CA ASN A 2 3.97 -14.90 78.79
C ASN A 2 3.33 -16.30 78.76
N ASP A 3 2.80 -16.66 77.59
CA ASP A 3 2.95 -17.99 77.00
C ASP A 3 2.67 -17.91 75.50
N GLN A 4 3.72 -18.11 74.70
CA GLN A 4 3.65 -18.34 73.26
C GLN A 4 4.44 -19.63 72.99
N PRO A 5 3.82 -20.70 72.48
CA PRO A 5 4.56 -21.86 71.97
C PRO A 5 4.86 -21.67 70.48
N ALA A 6 6.14 -21.71 70.13
CA ALA A 6 6.61 -21.68 68.75
C ALA A 6 6.51 -23.06 68.09
N THR A 7 6.28 -23.07 66.77
CA THR A 7 6.85 -24.11 65.87
C THR A 7 7.23 -23.48 64.53
N GLU A 8 8.52 -23.40 64.27
CA GLU A 8 9.05 -23.21 62.91
C GLU A 8 8.79 -24.48 62.09
N THR A 9 8.51 -24.38 60.79
CA THR A 9 9.39 -24.95 59.74
C THR A 9 8.91 -24.73 58.28
N LYS A 10 9.89 -24.39 57.42
CA LYS A 10 10.17 -25.03 56.10
C LYS A 10 9.39 -24.62 54.82
N THR A 11 10.01 -23.65 54.13
CA THR A 11 10.45 -23.75 52.72
C THR A 11 9.47 -23.50 51.55
N ALA A 12 9.75 -22.40 50.84
CA ALA A 12 9.67 -22.26 49.37
C ALA A 12 11.14 -22.20 48.83
N PRO A 13 11.45 -22.29 47.50
CA PRO A 13 10.56 -22.08 46.34
C PRO A 13 10.75 -23.04 45.13
N ALA A 14 9.91 -22.82 44.10
CA ALA A 14 10.14 -22.99 42.64
C ALA A 14 10.77 -24.27 42.04
N ALA A 15 10.16 -24.80 40.96
CA ALA A 15 10.78 -24.79 39.61
C ALA A 15 9.93 -25.51 38.54
N LYS A 16 9.72 -24.86 37.39
CA LYS A 16 9.11 -25.45 36.18
C LYS A 16 10.22 -25.72 35.15
N ARG A 17 10.65 -26.98 34.98
CA ARG A 17 11.64 -27.41 33.95
C ARG A 17 11.21 -28.76 33.36
N ARG A 18 10.80 -28.80 32.09
CA ARG A 18 11.62 -29.17 30.92
C ARG A 18 12.31 -30.54 31.05
N ALA A 19 11.77 -31.53 30.35
CA ALA A 19 12.50 -32.73 29.94
C ALA A 19 12.63 -32.74 28.41
N LYS A 20 13.87 -32.85 27.92
CA LYS A 20 14.23 -33.02 26.51
C LYS A 20 15.32 -34.10 26.45
N ALA A 21 15.03 -35.21 25.78
CA ALA A 21 15.99 -36.20 25.32
C ALA A 21 15.64 -36.47 23.83
N ALA A 22 16.47 -36.34 22.81
CA ALA A 22 17.94 -36.35 22.68
C ALA A 22 18.59 -37.74 22.79
N ALA A 23 18.72 -38.42 21.65
CA ALA A 23 19.60 -39.55 21.42
C ALA A 23 20.23 -39.46 20.01
N THR A 24 21.58 -39.34 19.97
CA THR A 24 22.55 -39.90 18.97
C THR A 24 22.24 -39.84 17.45
N LYS A 25 22.98 -39.15 16.55
CA LYS A 25 24.43 -39.25 16.14
C LYS A 25 24.77 -40.66 15.57
N ALA A 26 25.44 -40.92 14.42
CA ALA A 26 26.25 -40.13 13.46
C ALA A 26 26.31 -40.81 12.04
N PRO A 27 27.01 -40.28 11.00
CA PRO A 27 26.79 -40.63 9.57
C PRO A 27 27.94 -41.34 8.79
N ALA A 28 27.61 -41.85 7.58
CA ALA A 28 28.45 -42.19 6.41
C ALA A 28 27.52 -42.58 5.22
N THR A 29 27.89 -42.83 3.95
CA THR A 29 28.72 -42.21 2.87
C THR A 29 28.21 -42.82 1.52
N LYS A 30 28.19 -42.18 0.33
CA LYS A 30 29.29 -41.94 -0.64
C LYS A 30 28.64 -41.45 -1.98
N ALA A 31 29.34 -40.66 -2.82
CA ALA A 31 28.90 -40.19 -4.17
C ALA A 31 29.76 -40.86 -5.30
N PRO A 32 29.79 -40.45 -6.60
CA PRO A 32 28.94 -39.56 -7.44
C PRO A 32 28.56 -40.20 -8.84
N ALA A 33 28.14 -39.39 -9.83
CA ALA A 33 27.79 -39.79 -11.22
C ALA A 33 29.00 -39.98 -12.18
N PRO A 34 28.78 -40.44 -13.45
CA PRO A 34 28.80 -39.50 -14.60
C PRO A 34 27.81 -39.81 -15.76
N ALA A 35 27.78 -38.96 -16.80
CA ALA A 35 26.99 -39.03 -18.06
C ALA A 35 27.91 -39.40 -19.27
N PRO A 36 27.67 -39.04 -20.56
CA PRO A 36 26.45 -38.80 -21.38
C PRO A 36 26.46 -39.56 -22.75
N GLU A 37 25.38 -39.51 -23.57
CA GLU A 37 25.51 -39.63 -25.06
C GLU A 37 24.29 -39.08 -25.83
N ALA A 38 24.43 -38.86 -27.15
CA ALA A 38 23.51 -38.06 -27.99
C ALA A 38 23.29 -38.62 -29.41
N ALA A 39 22.40 -37.97 -30.18
CA ALA A 39 22.04 -38.23 -31.59
C ALA A 39 21.18 -39.51 -31.85
N ALA A 40 20.42 -39.66 -32.94
CA ALA A 40 20.17 -38.82 -34.12
C ALA A 40 18.73 -39.01 -34.67
N SER A 41 18.27 -38.13 -35.56
CA SER A 41 17.03 -38.33 -36.35
C SER A 41 17.20 -39.35 -37.48
N PRO A 42 16.08 -39.89 -38.01
CA PRO A 42 16.01 -40.25 -39.42
C PRO A 42 14.78 -39.69 -40.16
N ALA A 43 14.92 -39.57 -41.48
CA ALA A 43 13.91 -39.31 -42.51
C ALA A 43 14.38 -40.05 -43.79
N PRO A 44 13.68 -40.02 -44.94
CA PRO A 44 12.24 -40.23 -45.22
C PRO A 44 12.01 -41.35 -46.29
N ALA A 45 10.77 -41.76 -46.57
CA ALA A 45 10.28 -42.38 -47.84
C ALA A 45 8.79 -42.79 -47.72
N PRO A 46 8.05 -43.10 -48.82
CA PRO A 46 7.86 -42.26 -50.00
C PRO A 46 6.37 -42.08 -50.40
N GLU A 47 6.19 -41.24 -51.41
CA GLU A 47 5.01 -40.92 -52.23
C GLU A 47 4.00 -42.04 -52.54
N ALA A 48 2.69 -41.72 -52.39
CA ALA A 48 1.59 -42.43 -53.05
C ALA A 48 0.38 -41.49 -53.25
N ALA A 49 -0.06 -41.36 -54.50
CA ALA A 49 -1.34 -40.78 -54.92
C ALA A 49 -1.78 -41.51 -56.22
N PRO A 50 -3.05 -41.42 -56.67
CA PRO A 50 -4.25 -40.91 -56.01
C PRO A 50 -5.37 -41.98 -55.90
N ALA A 51 -6.49 -41.65 -55.26
CA ALA A 51 -7.76 -42.34 -55.46
C ALA A 51 -8.90 -41.29 -55.54
N GLU A 52 -9.68 -41.33 -56.62
CA GLU A 52 -10.85 -40.49 -56.83
C GLU A 52 -12.08 -40.95 -56.02
N ALA A 53 -13.15 -40.16 -56.12
CA ALA A 53 -14.54 -40.48 -55.79
C ALA A 53 -14.95 -40.49 -54.31
N ALA A 54 -15.39 -39.31 -53.84
CA ALA A 54 -16.83 -39.07 -53.63
C ALA A 54 -17.11 -37.57 -53.53
N ALA A 55 -18.08 -37.07 -54.31
CA ALA A 55 -18.59 -35.71 -54.11
C ALA A 55 -19.48 -35.70 -52.85
N PRO A 56 -19.21 -34.86 -51.84
CA PRO A 56 -20.17 -34.64 -50.77
C PRO A 56 -21.40 -33.90 -51.32
N ALA A 57 -22.58 -34.30 -50.84
CA ALA A 57 -23.84 -33.63 -51.14
C ALA A 57 -23.80 -32.15 -50.72
N PRO A 58 -24.59 -31.25 -51.35
CA PRO A 58 -24.64 -29.85 -50.95
C PRO A 58 -25.07 -29.75 -49.49
N GLU A 59 -24.17 -29.24 -48.65
CA GLU A 59 -24.41 -28.96 -47.25
C GLU A 59 -25.59 -27.98 -47.13
N ALA A 60 -26.58 -28.34 -46.31
CA ALA A 60 -27.79 -27.54 -46.17
C ALA A 60 -27.42 -26.12 -45.70
N ALA A 61 -27.95 -25.10 -46.38
CA ALA A 61 -27.62 -23.71 -46.09
C ALA A 61 -27.84 -23.42 -44.60
N PRO A 62 -26.88 -22.78 -43.91
CA PRO A 62 -27.02 -22.46 -42.50
C PRO A 62 -28.24 -21.56 -42.30
N ALA A 63 -29.08 -21.91 -41.34
CA ALA A 63 -30.20 -21.06 -40.95
C ALA A 63 -29.67 -19.65 -40.61
N PRO A 64 -30.37 -18.57 -40.99
CA PRO A 64 -29.93 -17.22 -40.70
C PRO A 64 -29.76 -17.06 -39.19
N ALA A 65 -28.58 -16.61 -38.77
CA ALA A 65 -28.28 -16.40 -37.36
C ALA A 65 -29.35 -15.46 -36.75
N PRO A 66 -29.81 -15.72 -35.51
CA PRO A 66 -30.71 -14.78 -34.84
C PRO A 66 -30.03 -13.41 -34.77
N ALA A 67 -30.79 -12.36 -35.11
CA ALA A 67 -30.27 -11.01 -35.13
C ALA A 67 -29.57 -10.68 -33.79
N PRO A 68 -28.43 -9.97 -33.81
CA PRO A 68 -27.73 -9.62 -32.58
C PRO A 68 -28.69 -8.87 -31.66
N ALA A 69 -28.81 -9.35 -30.41
CA ALA A 69 -29.54 -8.62 -29.39
C ALA A 69 -29.01 -7.18 -29.34
N PRO A 70 -29.89 -6.17 -29.14
CA PRO A 70 -29.45 -4.78 -29.08
C PRO A 70 -28.38 -4.69 -28.00
N VAL A 71 -27.16 -4.31 -28.41
CA VAL A 71 -26.03 -4.11 -27.49
C VAL A 71 -26.53 -3.13 -26.44
N ALA A 72 -26.58 -3.58 -25.19
CA ALA A 72 -26.99 -2.74 -24.08
C ALA A 72 -26.15 -1.45 -24.17
N ALA A 73 -26.83 -0.31 -24.29
CA ALA A 73 -26.15 0.96 -24.43
C ALA A 73 -25.10 1.07 -23.33
N PRO A 74 -23.86 1.52 -23.64
CA PRO A 74 -22.81 1.61 -22.63
C PRO A 74 -23.37 2.40 -21.46
N ALA A 75 -23.33 1.78 -20.27
CA ALA A 75 -23.78 2.44 -19.05
C ALA A 75 -23.14 3.82 -19.00
N PRO A 76 -23.90 4.90 -18.69
CA PRO A 76 -23.39 6.25 -18.81
C PRO A 76 -22.06 6.35 -18.06
N ALA A 77 -21.02 6.76 -18.79
CA ALA A 77 -19.73 7.04 -18.19
C ALA A 77 -19.97 7.96 -17.00
N PRO A 78 -19.29 7.74 -15.84
CA PRO A 78 -19.61 8.45 -14.61
C PRO A 78 -19.65 9.95 -14.89
N GLU A 79 -20.83 10.57 -14.71
CA GLU A 79 -21.03 11.97 -15.02
C GLU A 79 -19.90 12.79 -14.40
N PRO A 80 -19.27 13.72 -15.14
CA PRO A 80 -18.30 14.62 -14.56
C PRO A 80 -19.02 15.44 -13.49
N ALA A 81 -18.81 15.06 -12.23
CA ALA A 81 -19.38 15.74 -11.08
C ALA A 81 -19.09 17.24 -11.24
N LEU A 82 -20.15 18.05 -11.27
CA LEU A 82 -20.12 19.44 -11.73
C LEU A 82 -18.85 20.17 -11.23
N PRO A 83 -18.11 20.85 -12.13
CA PRO A 83 -16.80 21.39 -11.80
C PRO A 83 -16.89 22.28 -10.55
N MET A 84 -16.15 21.91 -9.50
CA MET A 84 -16.18 22.66 -8.25
C MET A 84 -15.83 24.13 -8.50
N ASN A 85 -16.66 25.03 -8.00
CA ASN A 85 -16.36 26.45 -8.02
C ASN A 85 -15.24 26.78 -7.02
N ASP A 86 -14.64 27.97 -7.14
CA ASP A 86 -13.45 28.30 -6.34
C ASP A 86 -13.76 28.44 -4.84
N ALA A 87 -14.99 28.78 -4.46
CA ALA A 87 -15.43 28.78 -3.07
C ALA A 87 -15.49 27.35 -2.49
N GLN A 88 -15.93 26.36 -3.28
CA GLN A 88 -15.88 24.95 -2.91
C GLN A 88 -14.43 24.45 -2.80
N LYS A 89 -13.55 24.79 -3.75
CA LYS A 89 -12.11 24.44 -3.69
C LYS A 89 -11.43 25.06 -2.46
N ARG A 90 -11.67 26.35 -2.18
CA ARG A 90 -11.17 27.06 -1.00
C ARG A 90 -11.66 26.41 0.30
N ARG A 91 -12.97 26.12 0.41
CA ARG A 91 -13.53 25.37 1.55
C ARG A 91 -12.90 23.99 1.71
N LEU A 92 -12.57 23.31 0.61
CA LEU A 92 -11.93 22.00 0.62
C LEU A 92 -10.48 22.07 1.14
N MET A 93 -9.72 23.08 0.73
CA MET A 93 -8.40 23.36 1.29
C MET A 93 -8.47 23.63 2.80
N LEU A 94 -9.44 24.42 3.27
CA LEU A 94 -9.64 24.65 4.71
C LEU A 94 -9.92 23.36 5.48
N ILE A 95 -10.75 22.47 4.95
CA ILE A 95 -11.02 21.15 5.55
C ILE A 95 -9.73 20.33 5.64
N ILE A 96 -8.90 20.33 4.60
CA ILE A 96 -7.64 19.59 4.58
C ILE A 96 -6.66 20.17 5.62
N TYR A 97 -6.51 21.50 5.71
CA TYR A 97 -5.71 22.14 6.76
C TYR A 97 -6.24 21.83 8.17
N ALA A 98 -7.56 21.84 8.37
CA ALA A 98 -8.16 21.49 9.66
C ALA A 98 -7.87 20.03 10.07
N LEU A 99 -7.94 19.07 9.13
CA LEU A 99 -7.54 17.68 9.40
C LEU A 99 -6.04 17.53 9.69
N TYR A 100 -5.18 18.31 9.03
CA TYR A 100 -3.75 18.36 9.35
C TYR A 100 -3.48 18.95 10.75
N GLY A 101 -4.16 20.04 11.11
CA GLY A 101 -4.09 20.59 12.47
C GLY A 101 -4.56 19.58 13.53
N ALA A 102 -5.70 18.93 13.30
CA ALA A 102 -6.21 17.84 14.15
C ALA A 102 -5.24 16.65 14.23
N SER A 103 -4.47 16.38 13.16
CA SER A 103 -3.57 15.24 13.12
C SER A 103 -2.49 15.25 14.19
N VAL A 104 -2.06 16.44 14.63
CA VAL A 104 -1.01 16.60 15.64
C VAL A 104 -1.49 16.14 17.03
N PHE A 105 -2.77 16.29 17.34
CA PHE A 105 -3.39 15.72 18.53
C PHE A 105 -3.59 14.20 18.42
N THR A 106 -3.73 13.67 17.19
CA THR A 106 -3.88 12.23 16.92
C THR A 106 -2.58 11.54 16.48
N PHE A 107 -1.40 12.11 16.79
CA PHE A 107 -0.09 11.57 16.41
C PHE A 107 0.04 11.18 14.92
N GLY A 108 -0.49 11.99 14.02
CA GLY A 108 -0.45 11.82 12.57
C GLY A 108 -1.58 10.99 11.96
N VAL A 109 -2.41 10.30 12.76
CA VAL A 109 -3.49 9.41 12.24
C VAL A 109 -4.49 10.18 11.35
N SER A 110 -4.92 11.38 11.76
CA SER A 110 -5.84 12.20 10.95
C SER A 110 -5.21 12.74 9.65
N ALA A 111 -3.87 12.84 9.57
CA ALA A 111 -3.18 13.25 8.35
C ALA A 111 -3.27 12.18 7.27
N ILE A 112 -3.26 10.89 7.65
CA ILE A 112 -3.47 9.76 6.73
C ILE A 112 -4.85 9.87 6.08
N ALA A 113 -5.89 10.20 6.85
CA ALA A 113 -7.24 10.39 6.33
C ALA A 113 -7.32 11.56 5.32
N ALA A 114 -6.73 12.72 5.65
CA ALA A 114 -6.65 13.85 4.73
C ALA A 114 -5.87 13.51 3.45
N TYR A 115 -4.76 12.81 3.59
CA TYR A 115 -3.91 12.42 2.48
C TYR A 115 -4.61 11.47 1.50
N VAL A 116 -5.21 10.38 2.02
CA VAL A 116 -5.85 9.35 1.19
C VAL A 116 -7.16 9.85 0.56
N LEU A 117 -8.02 10.52 1.34
CA LEU A 117 -9.36 10.90 0.87
C LEU A 117 -9.37 12.15 -0.02
N TYR A 118 -8.42 13.07 0.17
CA TYR A 118 -8.40 14.35 -0.54
C TYR A 118 -7.19 14.53 -1.45
N ILE A 119 -5.96 14.36 -0.95
CA ILE A 119 -4.76 14.62 -1.75
C ILE A 119 -4.60 13.57 -2.85
N ARG A 120 -4.81 12.27 -2.57
CA ARG A 120 -4.73 11.23 -3.60
C ARG A 120 -5.91 11.19 -4.56
N LYS A 121 -7.14 11.49 -4.10
CA LYS A 121 -8.37 11.28 -4.87
C LYS A 121 -8.93 12.53 -5.57
N LYS A 122 -8.50 13.74 -5.18
CA LYS A 122 -9.03 15.01 -5.72
C LYS A 122 -7.95 16.02 -6.11
N ARG A 123 -6.69 15.60 -6.32
CA ARG A 123 -5.60 16.50 -6.72
C ARG A 123 -5.86 17.19 -8.06
N ASP A 124 -6.42 16.44 -9.00
CA ASP A 124 -6.91 16.88 -10.31
C ASP A 124 -7.90 18.05 -10.22
N VAL A 125 -8.80 18.05 -9.22
CA VAL A 125 -9.77 19.13 -8.98
C VAL A 125 -9.10 20.49 -8.69
N PHE A 126 -7.84 20.49 -8.23
CA PHE A 126 -7.08 21.70 -7.94
C PHE A 126 -6.12 22.11 -9.06
N ALA A 127 -5.98 21.31 -10.13
CA ALA A 127 -5.06 21.60 -11.22
C ALA A 127 -5.36 22.96 -11.88
N GLY A 128 -4.33 23.75 -12.16
CA GLY A 128 -4.47 25.09 -12.74
C GLY A 128 -5.08 26.13 -11.78
N THR A 129 -5.11 25.85 -10.47
CA THR A 129 -5.54 26.81 -9.44
C THR A 129 -4.42 27.10 -8.43
N ILE A 130 -4.51 28.22 -7.71
CA ILE A 130 -3.56 28.57 -6.63
C ILE A 130 -3.44 27.49 -5.54
N TRP A 131 -4.45 26.62 -5.41
CA TRP A 131 -4.50 25.52 -4.46
C TRP A 131 -3.63 24.32 -4.85
N GLU A 132 -3.18 24.20 -6.11
CA GLU A 132 -2.29 23.12 -6.56
C GLU A 132 -0.95 23.14 -5.81
N SER A 133 -0.42 24.33 -5.55
CA SER A 133 0.79 24.54 -4.74
C SER A 133 0.60 24.06 -3.29
N HIS A 134 -0.59 24.26 -2.71
CA HIS A 134 -0.94 23.83 -1.36
C HIS A 134 -1.06 22.30 -1.27
N VAL A 135 -1.73 21.67 -2.23
CA VAL A 135 -1.82 20.20 -2.34
C VAL A 135 -0.42 19.58 -2.42
N THR A 136 0.46 20.17 -3.25
CA THR A 136 1.84 19.70 -3.42
C THR A 136 2.67 19.90 -2.14
N TRP A 137 2.53 21.05 -1.47
CA TRP A 137 3.16 21.31 -0.17
C TRP A 137 2.73 20.29 0.90
N LEU A 138 1.42 20.01 0.99
CA LEU A 138 0.86 19.04 1.94
C LEU A 138 1.29 17.60 1.62
N ASP A 139 1.30 17.19 0.35
CA ASP A 139 1.83 15.88 -0.13
C ASP A 139 3.28 15.66 0.33
N ARG A 140 4.15 16.66 0.11
CA ARG A 140 5.56 16.63 0.56
C ARG A 140 5.69 16.61 2.08
N THR A 141 4.83 17.35 2.78
CA THR A 141 4.79 17.41 4.25
C THR A 141 4.45 16.05 4.83
N PHE A 142 3.38 15.40 4.35
CA PHE A 142 2.96 14.07 4.78
C PHE A 142 4.05 13.03 4.56
N LEU A 143 4.66 12.99 3.37
CA LEU A 143 5.68 12.00 3.06
C LEU A 143 6.91 12.14 3.98
N PHE A 144 7.34 13.38 4.28
CA PHE A 144 8.45 13.62 5.20
C PHE A 144 8.08 13.27 6.65
N SER A 145 6.93 13.77 7.16
CA SER A 145 6.55 13.55 8.55
C SER A 145 6.17 12.08 8.83
N ALA A 146 5.54 11.38 7.88
CA ALA A 146 5.27 9.95 7.96
C ALA A 146 6.57 9.12 7.90
N GLY A 147 7.49 9.47 6.98
CA GLY A 147 8.81 8.83 6.92
C GLY A 147 9.60 9.01 8.22
N ALA A 148 9.67 10.23 8.74
CA ALA A 148 10.31 10.53 10.02
C ALA A 148 9.63 9.83 11.20
N ALA A 149 8.29 9.76 11.23
CA ALA A 149 7.56 9.03 12.27
C ALA A 149 7.84 7.52 12.22
N VAL A 150 7.88 6.89 11.04
CA VAL A 150 8.25 5.48 10.87
C VAL A 150 9.68 5.23 11.33
N VAL A 151 10.63 6.09 10.92
CA VAL A 151 12.03 6.03 11.38
C VAL A 151 12.10 6.16 12.91
N GLY A 152 11.38 7.13 13.49
CA GLY A 152 11.29 7.31 14.93
C GLY A 152 10.76 6.07 15.66
N VAL A 153 9.68 5.46 15.18
CA VAL A 153 9.13 4.22 15.76
C VAL A 153 10.10 3.04 15.62
N VAL A 154 10.87 2.93 14.52
CA VAL A 154 11.90 1.89 14.37
C VAL A 154 13.08 2.10 15.33
N LEU A 155 13.44 3.36 15.62
CA LEU A 155 14.51 3.75 16.55
C LEU A 155 14.05 3.92 18.02
N SER A 156 12.90 3.35 18.39
CA SER A 156 12.14 3.63 19.64
C SER A 156 12.92 3.66 20.96
N PHE A 157 14.03 2.92 21.10
CA PHE A 157 14.64 2.62 22.40
C PHE A 157 15.35 3.79 23.12
N ALA A 158 15.66 4.89 22.42
CA ALA A 158 16.18 6.11 23.06
C ALA A 158 15.97 7.37 22.20
N VAL A 159 16.28 7.26 20.90
CA VAL A 159 16.27 8.40 19.96
C VAL A 159 14.91 8.54 19.26
N GLY A 160 14.18 7.44 19.11
CA GLY A 160 12.92 7.38 18.37
C GLY A 160 11.85 8.39 18.81
N GLY A 161 11.64 8.53 20.12
CA GLY A 161 10.68 9.50 20.67
C GLY A 161 11.02 10.96 20.30
N LEU A 162 12.30 11.32 20.32
CA LEU A 162 12.76 12.65 19.89
C LEU A 162 12.51 12.88 18.39
N ILE A 163 12.74 11.87 17.55
CA ILE A 163 12.46 11.95 16.10
C ILE A 163 10.96 12.15 15.86
N VAL A 164 10.08 11.44 16.57
CA VAL A 164 8.62 11.63 16.46
C VAL A 164 8.19 13.03 16.91
N VAL A 165 8.74 13.55 18.02
CA VAL A 165 8.46 14.92 18.49
C VAL A 165 8.93 15.97 17.47
N LEU A 166 10.11 15.80 16.88
CA LEU A 166 10.61 16.68 15.82
C LEU A 166 9.77 16.59 14.54
N ALA A 167 9.30 15.39 14.16
CA ALA A 167 8.39 15.21 13.03
C ALA A 167 7.03 15.88 13.24
N LEU A 168 6.49 15.85 14.47
CA LEU A 168 5.26 16.55 14.84
C LEU A 168 5.46 18.08 14.87
N ALA A 169 6.59 18.56 15.40
CA ALA A 169 6.93 19.99 15.39
C ALA A 169 7.08 20.52 13.94
N TYR A 170 7.75 19.76 13.07
CA TYR A 170 7.85 20.05 11.65
C TYR A 170 6.48 20.09 10.96
N LEU A 171 5.63 19.09 11.22
CA LEU A 171 4.26 19.02 10.71
C LEU A 171 3.43 20.23 11.15
N MET A 172 3.55 20.66 12.42
CA MET A 172 2.89 21.88 12.92
C MET A 172 3.36 23.13 12.18
N TYR A 173 4.67 23.39 12.18
CA TYR A 173 5.28 24.53 11.49
C TYR A 173 4.79 24.64 10.04
N ARG A 174 4.82 23.53 9.31
CA ARG A 174 4.39 23.46 7.91
C ARG A 174 2.91 23.67 7.69
N THR A 175 2.09 23.13 8.59
CA THR A 175 0.62 23.30 8.53
C THR A 175 0.28 24.77 8.76
N VAL A 176 0.90 25.43 9.74
CA VAL A 176 0.73 26.86 10.01
C VAL A 176 1.21 27.71 8.83
N LYS A 177 2.44 27.51 8.35
CA LYS A 177 3.02 28.25 7.20
C LYS A 177 2.15 28.13 5.93
N GLY A 178 1.65 26.93 5.63
CA GLY A 178 0.73 26.70 4.51
C GLY A 178 -0.66 27.31 4.73
N PHE A 179 -1.15 27.33 5.96
CA PHE A 179 -2.43 27.93 6.32
C PHE A 179 -2.40 29.48 6.23
N LEU A 180 -1.28 30.11 6.60
CA LEU A 180 -1.10 31.57 6.42
C LEU A 180 -1.21 31.96 4.93
N ALA A 181 -0.51 31.24 4.04
CA ALA A 181 -0.62 31.46 2.59
C ALA A 181 -2.06 31.25 2.07
N TYR A 182 -2.77 30.25 2.62
CA TYR A 182 -4.18 30.00 2.31
C TYR A 182 -5.10 31.16 2.74
N ASP A 183 -4.88 31.74 3.92
CA ASP A 183 -5.68 32.85 4.45
C ASP A 183 -5.48 34.11 3.61
N GLU A 184 -4.21 34.45 3.33
CA GLU A 184 -3.81 35.49 2.39
C GLU A 184 -4.24 35.23 0.93
N THR A 185 -4.78 34.04 0.63
CA THR A 185 -5.23 33.60 -0.70
C THR A 185 -4.10 33.68 -1.75
N LYS A 186 -2.87 33.35 -1.32
CA LYS A 186 -1.65 33.32 -2.13
C LYS A 186 -1.24 31.88 -2.45
N ALA A 187 -0.65 31.65 -3.62
CA ALA A 187 0.05 30.39 -3.88
C ALA A 187 1.31 30.26 -2.99
N ILE A 188 1.76 29.04 -2.76
CA ILE A 188 3.04 28.77 -2.09
C ILE A 188 4.16 28.83 -3.13
N ASP A 189 5.09 29.77 -3.00
CA ASP A 189 6.16 30.01 -3.98
C ASP A 189 7.09 28.80 -4.20
N THR A 190 7.32 28.02 -3.13
CA THR A 190 8.24 26.88 -3.13
C THR A 190 7.55 25.58 -2.70
N PRO A 191 6.58 25.06 -3.47
CA PRO A 191 5.73 23.94 -3.06
C PRO A 191 6.50 22.60 -2.97
N ASN A 192 7.64 22.50 -3.65
CA ASN A 192 8.54 21.34 -3.63
C ASN A 192 9.69 21.45 -2.61
N ALA A 193 9.76 22.54 -1.84
CA ALA A 193 10.73 22.64 -0.75
C ALA A 193 10.48 21.57 0.32
N TYR A 194 11.46 21.38 1.21
CA TYR A 194 11.36 20.54 2.41
C TYR A 194 11.63 21.31 3.72
N TYR A 195 11.86 22.63 3.64
CA TYR A 195 12.01 23.57 4.75
C TYR A 195 10.72 24.39 4.98
#